data_AF-A0A7S1X0M8-F1
#
_entry.id   AF-A0A7S1X0M8-F1
#
_cell.length_a   1.000
_cell.length_b   1.000
_cell.length_c   1.000
_cell.angle_alpha   90.00
_cell.angle_beta   90.00
_cell.angle_gamma   90.00
#
_symmetry.space_group_name_H-M   'P 1'
#
loop_
_entity.id
_entity.type
_entity.pdbx_description
1 polymer ?
#
loop_
_entity_poly.entity_id
_entity_poly.type
_entity_poly.pdbx_seq_one_letter_code
_entity_poly.pdbx_strand_id
1 'polypeptide(L)'
;GTGGSQLPPRHPLVYSHQPNAHGGLRIAFPTTGQPLKQRATEAVNVPPEGGFGGPEPFFTVVLAAYNQAKYLEETVNSVLAQSYKRWELIIVDDSSTDDTWRLVLATLEQHPQARIRAIQKANGGLADARNVGLQYAQG
;
A
#
# COMPACT_ATOMS: atom_id res chain seq x y z
N GLY A 1 -25.10 9.64 23.10
CA GLY A 1 -23.68 9.59 23.53
C GLY A 1 -23.37 8.16 23.88
N THR A 2 -22.23 7.58 23.53
CA THR A 2 -20.90 8.12 23.28
C THR A 2 -20.25 7.33 22.16
N GLY A 3 -19.76 8.02 21.13
CA GLY A 3 -18.96 7.40 20.07
C GLY A 3 -17.68 6.83 20.66
N GLY A 4 -17.52 5.52 20.55
CA GLY A 4 -16.27 4.84 20.87
C GLY A 4 -15.22 5.28 19.86
N SER A 5 -14.36 6.23 20.26
CA SER A 5 -13.12 6.53 19.56
C SER A 5 -12.23 5.29 19.66
N GLN A 6 -12.31 4.44 18.64
CA GLN A 6 -11.41 3.32 18.49
C GLN A 6 -10.05 3.90 18.14
N LEU A 7 -9.17 3.97 19.15
CA LEU A 7 -7.76 4.36 18.98
C LEU A 7 -7.20 3.60 17.75
N PRO A 8 -6.53 4.28 16.82
CA PRO A 8 -5.95 3.61 15.67
C PRO A 8 -4.97 2.53 16.18
N PRO A 9 -4.91 1.38 15.50
CA PRO A 9 -4.06 0.27 15.93
C PRO A 9 -2.60 0.72 16.05
N ARG A 10 -1.89 0.18 17.06
CA ARG A 10 -0.46 0.43 17.30
C ARG A 10 0.46 -0.06 16.17
N HIS A 11 -0.10 -0.73 15.16
CA HIS A 11 0.60 -1.25 14.00
C HIS A 11 -0.03 -0.70 12.73
N PRO A 12 0.77 -0.41 11.69
CA PRO A 12 0.27 0.05 10.41
C PRO A 12 -0.74 -0.95 9.83
N LEU A 13 -1.86 -0.43 9.34
CA LEU A 13 -2.88 -1.18 8.61
C LEU A 13 -2.46 -1.25 7.14
N VAL A 14 -2.42 -2.45 6.57
CA VAL A 14 -1.99 -2.68 5.19
C VAL A 14 -3.16 -3.20 4.36
N TYR A 15 -3.30 -2.68 3.16
CA TYR A 15 -4.38 -2.97 2.23
C TYR A 15 -3.78 -3.25 0.84
N SER A 16 -4.22 -4.30 0.18
CA SER A 16 -3.83 -4.60 -1.20
C SER A 16 -4.92 -5.43 -1.87
N HIS A 17 -4.99 -5.36 -3.20
CA HIS A 17 -5.76 -6.35 -3.95
C HIS A 17 -4.99 -7.67 -4.00
N GLN A 18 -5.63 -8.73 -3.53
CA GLN A 18 -5.19 -10.11 -3.75
C GLN A 18 -6.02 -10.68 -4.90
N PRO A 19 -5.39 -11.17 -5.98
CA PRO A 19 -6.12 -11.88 -7.03
C PRO A 19 -6.75 -13.13 -6.41
N ASN A 20 -8.07 -13.12 -6.26
CA ASN A 20 -8.85 -14.36 -6.15
C ASN A 20 -9.46 -14.66 -7.53
N ALA A 21 -9.96 -15.88 -7.72
CA ALA A 21 -10.58 -16.32 -8.98
C ALA A 21 -11.78 -15.46 -9.45
N HIS A 22 -12.21 -14.46 -8.67
CA HIS A 22 -13.39 -13.62 -8.89
C HIS A 22 -13.13 -12.11 -8.81
N GLY A 23 -11.87 -11.65 -8.71
CA GLY A 23 -11.51 -10.22 -8.79
C GLY A 23 -11.87 -9.32 -7.60
N GLY A 24 -12.19 -9.86 -6.43
CA GLY A 24 -12.61 -9.08 -5.25
C GLY A 24 -11.46 -8.56 -4.37
N LEU A 25 -11.68 -7.43 -3.67
CA LEU A 25 -10.77 -6.87 -2.66
C LEU A 25 -10.68 -7.80 -1.44
N ARG A 26 -9.46 -8.15 -0.99
CA ARG A 26 -9.23 -8.79 0.32
C ARG A 26 -8.44 -7.84 1.20
N ILE A 27 -9.02 -7.43 2.33
CA ILE A 27 -8.28 -6.67 3.35
C ILE A 27 -7.43 -7.67 4.14
N ALA A 28 -6.12 -7.69 3.89
CA ALA A 28 -5.18 -8.49 4.68
C ALA A 28 -4.87 -7.73 5.98
N PHE A 29 -5.61 -8.02 7.06
CA PHE A 29 -5.21 -7.59 8.38
C PHE A 29 -3.96 -8.37 8.80
N PRO A 30 -2.83 -7.72 9.15
CA PRO A 30 -1.74 -8.46 9.74
C PRO A 30 -2.20 -9.00 11.11
N THR A 31 -2.25 -10.32 11.27
CA THR A 31 -2.42 -10.95 12.58
C THR A 31 -1.31 -10.46 13.50
N THR A 32 -1.72 -9.88 14.62
CA THR A 32 -0.81 -9.39 15.66
C THR A 32 0.01 -10.57 16.18
N GLY A 33 1.29 -10.66 15.81
CA GLY A 33 2.20 -11.65 16.39
C GLY A 33 3.30 -12.21 15.47
N GLN A 34 3.17 -12.11 14.14
CA GLN A 34 4.22 -12.66 13.27
C GLN A 34 5.38 -11.67 12.99
N PRO A 35 6.64 -12.13 12.88
CA PRO A 35 7.77 -11.33 12.43
C PRO A 35 7.53 -10.69 11.05
N LEU A 36 7.94 -9.43 10.88
CA LEU A 36 7.76 -8.64 9.64
C LEU A 36 8.23 -9.35 8.35
N LYS A 37 9.28 -10.18 8.45
CA LYS A 37 9.80 -10.96 7.31
C LYS A 37 8.83 -12.02 6.79
N GLN A 38 7.95 -12.56 7.63
CA GLN A 38 6.98 -13.59 7.25
C GLN A 38 5.67 -12.99 6.71
N ARG A 39 5.33 -11.75 7.09
CA ARG A 39 4.10 -11.07 6.64
C ARG A 39 4.17 -10.59 5.19
N ALA A 40 5.37 -10.24 4.69
CA ALA A 40 5.58 -9.81 3.31
C ALA A 40 5.35 -10.94 2.28
N THR A 41 5.50 -12.19 2.69
CA THR A 41 5.30 -13.39 1.85
C THR A 41 3.83 -13.81 1.72
N GLU A 42 2.98 -13.50 2.71
CA GLU A 42 1.56 -13.96 2.71
C GLU A 42 0.60 -12.97 2.06
N ALA A 43 0.92 -11.67 2.05
CA ALA A 43 0.05 -10.60 1.54
C ALA A 43 0.27 -10.23 0.07
N VAL A 44 1.09 -11.00 -0.66
CA VAL A 44 1.36 -10.78 -2.08
C VAL A 44 1.07 -12.06 -2.83
N ASN A 45 0.42 -11.94 -3.98
CA ASN A 45 0.39 -13.02 -4.96
C ASN A 45 1.83 -13.23 -5.43
N VAL A 46 2.59 -14.04 -4.70
CA VAL A 46 3.93 -14.46 -5.10
C VAL A 46 3.73 -15.23 -6.40
N PRO A 47 4.28 -14.76 -7.55
CA PRO A 47 4.20 -15.52 -8.78
C PRO A 47 4.73 -16.94 -8.53
N PRO A 48 4.11 -17.98 -9.10
CA PRO A 48 4.56 -19.35 -8.92
C PRO A 48 6.02 -19.43 -9.38
N GLU A 49 6.87 -19.92 -8.47
CA GLU A 49 8.30 -20.21 -8.60
C GLU A 49 8.96 -19.75 -9.92
N GLY A 50 9.51 -18.53 -9.86
CA GLY A 50 10.15 -17.83 -10.97
C GLY A 50 10.39 -16.39 -10.57
N GLY A 51 11.30 -16.19 -9.60
CA GLY A 51 11.56 -14.89 -8.99
C GLY A 51 11.87 -13.80 -10.01
N PHE A 52 11.75 -12.55 -9.59
CA PHE A 52 12.08 -11.34 -10.38
C PHE A 52 13.54 -11.27 -10.90
N GLY A 53 14.30 -12.37 -10.88
CA GLY A 53 15.66 -12.53 -11.41
C GLY A 53 15.77 -12.56 -12.94
N GLY A 54 14.81 -11.94 -13.65
CA GLY A 54 15.08 -11.50 -15.01
C GLY A 54 16.11 -10.35 -14.99
N PRO A 55 16.87 -10.12 -16.07
CA PRO A 55 17.96 -9.12 -16.07
C PRO A 55 17.48 -7.67 -15.91
N GLU A 56 16.18 -7.42 -16.06
CA GLU A 56 15.61 -6.09 -15.96
C GLU A 56 15.26 -5.72 -14.50
N PRO A 57 15.55 -4.49 -14.07
CA PRO A 57 15.26 -4.05 -12.70
C PRO A 57 13.76 -4.18 -12.35
N PHE A 58 13.48 -4.20 -11.06
CA PHE A 58 12.13 -4.04 -10.54
C PHE A 58 12.17 -2.82 -9.62
N PHE A 59 11.17 -1.95 -9.71
CA PHE A 59 11.15 -0.69 -8.94
C PHE A 59 9.96 -0.59 -8.00
N THR A 60 10.21 -0.05 -6.83
CA THR A 60 9.20 0.28 -5.84
C THR A 60 9.06 1.79 -5.81
N VAL A 61 7.86 2.27 -6.12
CA VAL A 61 7.49 3.67 -5.93
C VAL A 61 6.84 3.82 -4.56
N VAL A 62 7.47 4.57 -3.67
CA VAL A 62 6.91 4.88 -2.35
C VAL A 62 6.31 6.28 -2.35
N LEU A 63 4.99 6.36 -2.15
CA LEU A 63 4.23 7.60 -2.05
C LEU A 63 3.83 7.82 -0.59
N ALA A 64 4.52 8.73 0.11
CA ALA A 64 4.12 9.15 1.45
C ALA A 64 3.13 10.31 1.36
N ALA A 65 1.99 10.19 2.05
CA ALA A 65 0.89 11.16 2.00
C ALA A 65 0.45 11.58 3.40
N TYR A 66 0.27 12.89 3.56
CA TYR A 66 -0.44 13.50 4.68
C TYR A 66 -1.16 14.75 4.16
N ASN A 67 -2.49 14.74 4.19
CA ASN A 67 -3.33 15.81 3.67
C ASN A 67 -3.01 16.21 2.22
N GLN A 68 -2.95 15.22 1.32
CA GLN A 68 -2.61 15.36 -0.10
C GLN A 68 -3.78 15.05 -1.04
N ALA A 69 -5.03 15.14 -0.56
CA ALA A 69 -6.21 14.75 -1.35
C ALA A 69 -6.25 15.40 -2.74
N LYS A 70 -5.82 16.66 -2.83
CA LYS A 70 -5.78 17.44 -4.08
C LYS A 70 -4.85 16.86 -5.15
N TYR A 71 -3.78 16.17 -4.75
CA TYR A 71 -2.70 15.74 -5.66
C TYR A 71 -2.64 14.23 -5.83
N LEU A 72 -3.33 13.48 -4.98
CA LEU A 72 -3.22 12.04 -4.93
C LEU A 72 -3.57 11.38 -6.27
N GLU A 73 -4.70 11.74 -6.85
CA GLU A 73 -5.18 11.15 -8.11
C GLU A 73 -4.22 11.40 -9.27
N GLU A 74 -3.77 12.65 -9.46
CA GLU A 74 -2.79 13.00 -10.49
C GLU A 74 -1.48 12.23 -10.31
N THR A 75 -1.00 12.14 -9.05
CA THR A 75 0.26 11.45 -8.74
C THR A 75 0.15 9.95 -9.03
N VAL A 76 -0.93 9.30 -8.59
CA VAL A 76 -1.18 7.88 -8.85
C VAL A 76 -1.29 7.61 -10.35
N ASN A 77 -2.05 8.43 -11.08
CA ASN A 77 -2.19 8.31 -12.53
C ASN A 77 -0.86 8.45 -13.25
N SER A 78 0.03 9.32 -12.77
CA SER A 78 1.39 9.46 -13.34
C SER A 78 2.23 8.19 -13.19
N VAL A 79 2.08 7.46 -12.08
CA VAL A 79 2.77 6.18 -11.84
C VAL A 79 2.16 5.07 -12.69
N LEU A 80 0.83 5.02 -12.80
CA LEU A 80 0.13 4.05 -13.64
C LEU A 80 0.47 4.22 -15.14
N ALA A 81 0.67 5.47 -15.57
CA ALA A 81 1.00 5.81 -16.95
C ALA A 81 2.46 5.53 -17.34
N GLN A 82 3.34 5.14 -16.42
CA GLN A 82 4.75 4.86 -16.74
C GLN A 82 4.90 3.83 -17.85
N SER A 83 5.79 4.08 -18.82
CA SER A 83 6.05 3.16 -19.93
C SER A 83 6.72 1.87 -19.47
N TYR A 84 7.59 1.95 -18.47
CA TYR A 84 8.17 0.80 -17.79
C TYR A 84 7.15 0.14 -16.88
N LYS A 85 6.98 -1.19 -16.96
CA LYS A 85 5.89 -1.92 -16.28
C LYS A 85 6.34 -2.82 -15.12
N ARG A 86 7.66 -2.95 -14.88
CA ARG A 86 8.21 -3.75 -13.78
C ARG A 86 8.33 -2.90 -12.52
N TRP A 87 7.18 -2.57 -11.92
CA TRP A 87 7.13 -1.82 -10.68
C TRP A 87 5.98 -2.25 -9.76
N GLU A 88 6.07 -1.81 -8.50
CA GLU A 88 4.95 -1.73 -7.55
C GLU A 88 4.83 -0.32 -6.95
N LEU A 89 3.62 0.03 -6.50
CA LEU A 89 3.33 1.30 -5.83
C LEU A 89 2.90 1.03 -4.40
N ILE A 90 3.57 1.67 -3.44
CA ILE A 90 3.22 1.63 -2.02
C ILE A 90 2.83 3.03 -1.60
N ILE A 91 1.57 3.21 -1.22
CA ILE A 91 1.03 4.47 -0.70
C ILE A 91 0.98 4.37 0.82
N VAL A 92 1.62 5.31 1.52
CA VAL A 92 1.63 5.37 2.99
C VAL A 92 0.93 6.64 3.44
N ASP A 93 -0.26 6.50 4.03
CA ASP A 93 -1.02 7.58 4.67
C ASP A 93 -0.60 7.75 6.13
N ASP A 94 -0.13 8.95 6.47
CA ASP A 94 0.36 9.32 7.79
C ASP A 94 -0.77 9.84 8.71
N SER A 95 -1.90 9.14 8.71
CA SER A 95 -3.16 9.52 9.38
C SER A 95 -3.68 10.90 8.93
N SER A 96 -3.92 11.03 7.62
CA SER A 96 -4.51 12.25 7.07
C SER A 96 -5.88 12.55 7.70
N THR A 97 -6.17 13.84 7.85
CA THR A 97 -7.45 14.34 8.39
C THR A 97 -8.40 14.84 7.29
N ASP A 98 -7.92 14.92 6.05
CA ASP A 98 -8.72 15.23 4.87
C ASP A 98 -9.15 13.93 4.13
N ASP A 99 -9.60 14.09 2.89
CA ASP A 99 -10.05 12.98 2.04
C ASP A 99 -8.93 12.08 1.50
N THR A 100 -7.66 12.31 1.85
CA THR A 100 -6.51 11.57 1.29
C THR A 100 -6.71 10.06 1.44
N TRP A 101 -6.99 9.59 2.65
CA TRP A 101 -7.13 8.16 2.90
C TRP A 101 -8.30 7.53 2.15
N ARG A 102 -9.43 8.24 2.07
CA ARG A 102 -10.61 7.81 1.31
C ARG A 102 -10.27 7.64 -0.18
N LEU A 103 -9.52 8.57 -0.74
CA LEU A 103 -9.09 8.51 -2.15
C LEU A 103 -8.06 7.39 -2.39
N VAL A 104 -7.17 7.11 -1.43
CA VAL A 104 -6.25 5.96 -1.50
C VAL A 104 -7.02 4.64 -1.58
N LEU A 105 -8.07 4.47 -0.76
CA LEU A 105 -8.91 3.28 -0.82
C LEU A 105 -9.66 3.17 -2.16
N ALA A 106 -10.22 4.29 -2.65
CA ALA A 106 -10.88 4.33 -3.95
C ALA A 106 -9.92 3.97 -5.11
N THR A 107 -8.66 4.39 -5.04
CA THR A 107 -7.61 3.99 -6.01
C THR A 107 -7.43 2.47 -6.06
N LEU A 108 -7.43 1.79 -4.91
CA LEU A 108 -7.33 0.33 -4.89
C LEU A 108 -8.52 -0.32 -5.61
N GLU A 109 -9.73 0.16 -5.34
CA GLU A 109 -10.96 -0.35 -5.95
C GLU A 109 -11.02 -0.10 -7.47
N GLN A 110 -10.55 1.07 -7.93
CA GLN A 110 -10.53 1.44 -9.34
C GLN A 110 -9.48 0.67 -10.16
N HIS A 111 -8.40 0.20 -9.51
CA HIS A 111 -7.28 -0.47 -10.18
C HIS A 111 -6.99 -1.85 -9.58
N PRO A 112 -7.94 -2.80 -9.62
CA PRO A 112 -7.79 -4.10 -8.95
C PRO A 112 -6.70 -5.00 -9.56
N GLN A 113 -6.25 -4.69 -10.79
CA GLN A 113 -5.18 -5.40 -11.48
C GLN A 113 -3.80 -4.73 -11.30
N ALA A 114 -3.75 -3.52 -10.72
CA ALA A 114 -2.50 -2.81 -10.50
C ALA A 114 -1.80 -3.31 -9.22
N ARG A 115 -0.47 -3.25 -9.21
CA ARG A 115 0.37 -3.65 -8.09
C ARG A 115 0.46 -2.50 -7.07
N ILE A 116 -0.66 -2.19 -6.43
CA ILE A 116 -0.77 -1.10 -5.45
C ILE A 116 -1.00 -1.67 -4.05
N ARG A 117 -0.25 -1.17 -3.07
CA ARG A 117 -0.48 -1.39 -1.65
C ARG A 117 -0.73 -0.06 -0.97
N ALA A 118 -1.71 -0.01 -0.08
CA ALA A 118 -1.94 1.14 0.78
C ALA A 118 -1.63 0.77 2.23
N ILE A 119 -1.01 1.70 2.95
CA ILE A 119 -0.64 1.54 4.35
C ILE A 119 -1.13 2.77 5.10
N GLN A 120 -1.95 2.59 6.13
CA GLN A 120 -2.28 3.67 7.06
C GLN A 120 -1.56 3.47 8.38
N LYS A 121 -0.94 4.52 8.89
CA LYS A 121 -0.19 4.52 10.15
C LYS A 121 -0.58 5.75 10.98
N ALA A 122 -0.25 5.70 12.28
CA ALA A 122 -0.31 6.90 13.12
C ALA A 122 0.70 7.94 12.65
N ASN A 123 0.38 9.22 12.79
CA ASN A 123 1.23 10.33 12.38
C ASN A 123 2.64 10.22 12.98
N GLY A 124 3.65 10.19 12.12
CA GLY A 124 5.07 10.18 12.51
C GLY A 124 5.94 11.09 11.64
N GLY A 125 5.32 11.82 10.71
CA GLY A 125 5.98 12.67 9.75
C GLY A 125 6.50 11.93 8.51
N LEU A 126 6.96 12.72 7.54
CA LEU A 126 7.36 12.25 6.21
C LEU A 126 8.45 11.18 6.21
N ALA A 127 9.48 11.35 7.05
CA ALA A 127 10.60 10.41 7.13
C ALA A 127 10.13 9.04 7.64
N ASP A 128 9.28 9.03 8.66
CA ASP A 128 8.71 7.81 9.21
C ASP A 128 7.78 7.12 8.20
N ALA A 129 6.92 7.87 7.50
CA ALA A 129 6.08 7.31 6.44
C ALA A 129 6.89 6.67 5.30
N ARG A 130 7.99 7.30 4.86
CA ARG A 130 8.92 6.72 3.88
C ARG A 130 9.59 5.46 4.39
N ASN A 131 10.08 5.48 5.64
CA ASN A 131 10.73 4.33 6.27
C ASN A 131 9.77 3.15 6.39
N VAL A 132 8.51 3.40 6.73
CA VAL A 132 7.46 2.38 6.71
C VAL A 132 7.32 1.83 5.29
N GLY A 133 7.19 2.67 4.26
CA GLY A 133 7.12 2.21 2.87
C GLY A 133 8.30 1.34 2.45
N LEU A 134 9.53 1.71 2.82
CA LEU A 134 10.75 0.95 2.55
C LEU A 134 10.74 -0.45 3.17
N GLN A 135 10.08 -0.65 4.32
CA GLN A 135 9.97 -1.97 4.95
C GLN A 135 9.12 -2.96 4.14
N TYR A 136 8.26 -2.47 3.24
CA TYR A 136 7.37 -3.30 2.40
C TYR A 136 7.82 -3.39 0.94
N ALA A 137 8.85 -2.64 0.55
CA ALA A 137 9.39 -2.60 -0.80
C ALA A 137 10.02 -3.94 -1.23
N GLN A 138 9.86 -4.31 -2.51
CA GLN A 138 10.36 -5.58 -3.06
C GLN A 138 11.40 -5.44 -4.20
N GLY A 139 11.77 -4.20 -4.57
CA GLY A 139 12.89 -3.92 -5.48
C GLY A 139 12.99 -2.45 -5.82
#